data_AF-A0A9P6P4K6-F1
#
_entry.id   AF-A0A9P6P4K6-F1
#
_cell.length_a   1.000
_cell.length_b   1.000
_cell.length_c   1.000
_cell.angle_alpha   90.00
_cell.angle_beta   90.00
_cell.angle_gamma   90.00
#
_symmetry.space_group_name_H-M   'P 1'
#
loop_
_entity.id
_entity.type
_entity.pdbx_description
1 polymer ?
#
loop_
_entity_poly.entity_id
_entity_poly.type
_entity_poly.pdbx_seq_one_letter_code
_entity_poly.pdbx_strand_id
1 'polypeptide(L)'
;MNAEEILKQANLKSSAGITVAVAVLLAVFVVRRALSKRDNIPTVPYIFPFIGSTLTYAKDPAQFAKDAAERYGNVFRVNLFGQMVTVVGGEDAREIYRHPDMSLAESQQK
;
A
#
# COMPACT_ATOMS: atom_id res chain seq x y z
N MET A 1 51.44 12.36 4.43
CA MET A 1 49.97 12.20 4.35
C MET A 1 49.36 13.41 5.02
N ASN A 2 48.80 14.34 4.26
CA ASN A 2 48.37 15.64 4.78
C ASN A 2 46.95 15.55 5.36
N ALA A 3 46.64 16.37 6.37
CA ALA A 3 45.32 16.39 7.03
C ALA A 3 44.15 16.62 6.04
N GLU A 4 44.39 17.41 5.00
CA GLU A 4 43.49 17.66 3.87
C GLU A 4 43.14 16.37 3.10
N GLU A 5 44.10 15.47 2.90
CA GLU A 5 43.91 14.18 2.22
C GLU A 5 43.03 13.23 3.04
N ILE A 6 43.22 13.22 4.36
CA ILE A 6 42.45 12.38 5.28
C ILE A 6 40.99 12.84 5.33
N LEU A 7 40.75 14.15 5.38
CA LEU A 7 39.41 14.73 5.34
C LEU A 7 38.71 14.47 4.00
N LYS A 8 39.43 14.54 2.87
CA LYS A 8 38.87 14.24 1.55
C LYS A 8 38.49 12.76 1.43
N GLN A 9 39.32 11.84 1.91
CA GLN A 9 39.04 10.40 1.91
C GLN A 9 37.87 10.03 2.84
N ALA A 10 37.76 10.68 4.00
CA ALA A 10 36.64 10.47 4.93
C ALA A 10 35.31 10.92 4.32
N ASN A 11 35.27 12.11 3.70
CA ASN A 11 34.07 12.60 3.02
C ASN A 11 33.75 11.80 1.75
N LEU A 12 34.76 11.31 1.02
CA LEU A 12 34.59 10.48 -0.17
C LEU A 12 34.03 9.09 0.17
N LYS A 13 34.50 8.47 1.26
CA LYS A 13 33.96 7.18 1.75
C LYS A 13 32.56 7.33 2.32
N SER A 14 32.30 8.41 3.07
CA SER A 14 30.96 8.71 3.62
C SER A 14 29.95 9.03 2.52
N SER A 15 30.33 9.81 1.50
CA SER A 15 29.46 10.10 0.35
C SER A 15 29.22 8.87 -0.51
N ALA A 16 30.25 8.04 -0.75
CA ALA A 16 30.10 6.77 -1.44
C ALA A 16 29.13 5.81 -0.71
N GLY A 17 29.20 5.73 0.62
CA GLY A 17 28.27 4.93 1.42
C GLY A 17 26.82 5.39 1.32
N ILE A 18 26.59 6.71 1.39
CA ILE A 18 25.25 7.31 1.26
C ILE A 18 24.70 7.08 -0.16
N THR A 19 25.51 7.29 -1.20
CA THR A 19 25.09 7.08 -2.60
C THR A 19 24.69 5.62 -2.84
N VAL A 20 25.45 4.66 -2.32
CA VAL A 20 25.11 3.23 -2.44
C VAL A 20 23.82 2.92 -1.68
N ALA A 21 23.65 3.43 -0.46
CA ALA A 21 22.42 3.19 0.32
C ALA A 21 21.17 3.76 -0.37
N VAL A 22 21.26 4.98 -0.91
CA VAL A 22 20.16 5.60 -1.67
C VAL A 22 19.86 4.81 -2.95
N ALA A 23 20.89 4.38 -3.69
CA ALA A 23 20.71 3.57 -4.89
C ALA A 23 20.05 2.22 -4.59
N VAL A 24 20.44 1.56 -3.49
CA VAL A 24 19.81 0.30 -3.04
C VAL A 24 18.36 0.53 -2.64
N LEU A 25 18.06 1.60 -1.88
CA LEU A 25 16.68 1.93 -1.50
C LEU A 25 15.81 2.21 -2.72
N LEU A 26 16.32 2.96 -3.70
CA LEU A 26 15.63 3.22 -4.95
C LEU A 26 15.42 1.94 -5.76
N ALA A 27 16.43 1.07 -5.85
CA ALA A 27 16.30 -0.22 -6.53
C ALA A 27 15.22 -1.10 -5.87
N VAL A 28 15.23 -1.22 -4.54
CA VAL A 28 14.21 -1.95 -3.78
C VAL A 28 12.82 -1.35 -4.00
N PHE A 29 12.70 -0.02 -4.02
CA PHE A 29 11.44 0.67 -4.27
C PHE A 29 10.90 0.37 -5.68
N VAL A 30 11.76 0.45 -6.71
CA VAL A 30 11.41 0.16 -8.10
C VAL A 30 11.02 -1.31 -8.27
N VAL A 31 11.80 -2.24 -7.71
CA VAL A 31 11.49 -3.68 -7.76
C VAL A 31 10.16 -3.96 -7.07
N ARG A 32 9.92 -3.41 -5.88
CA ARG A 32 8.63 -3.55 -5.20
C ARG A 32 7.48 -2.99 -6.02
N ARG A 33 7.67 -1.85 -6.67
CA ARG A 33 6.64 -1.23 -7.50
C ARG A 33 6.39 -2.00 -8.80
N ALA A 34 7.42 -2.60 -9.39
CA ALA A 34 7.30 -3.46 -10.56
C ALA A 34 6.65 -4.82 -10.22
N LEU A 35 6.93 -5.37 -9.04
CA LEU A 35 6.34 -6.60 -8.54
C LEU A 35 4.92 -6.43 -7.99
N SER A 36 4.53 -5.21 -7.61
CA SER A 36 3.12 -4.89 -7.36
C SER A 36 2.35 -5.09 -8.66
N LYS A 37 1.66 -6.23 -8.76
CA LYS A 37 0.70 -6.50 -9.82
C LYS A 37 -0.23 -5.29 -9.93
N ARG A 38 -0.30 -4.72 -11.14
CA ARG A 38 -1.32 -3.73 -11.48
C ARG A 38 -2.65 -4.47 -11.56
N ASP A 39 -3.28 -4.66 -10.41
CA ASP A 39 -4.66 -5.06 -10.41
C ASP A 39 -5.48 -3.89 -10.97
N ASN A 40 -6.34 -4.16 -11.95
CA ASN A 40 -7.24 -3.17 -12.54
C ASN A 40 -8.39 -2.77 -11.60
N ILE A 41 -8.24 -3.03 -10.30
CA ILE A 41 -9.25 -2.71 -9.29
C ILE A 41 -9.16 -1.19 -9.04
N PRO A 42 -10.26 -0.46 -9.27
CA PRO A 42 -10.28 0.97 -9.02
C PRO A 42 -9.95 1.24 -7.56
N THR A 43 -8.94 2.08 -7.33
CA THR A 43 -8.47 2.43 -5.99
C THR A 43 -9.00 3.81 -5.62
N VAL A 44 -9.69 3.89 -4.48
CA VAL A 44 -10.19 5.16 -3.95
C VAL A 44 -8.97 6.06 -3.64
N PRO A 45 -8.91 7.26 -4.23
CA PRO A 45 -7.79 8.17 -4.02
C PRO A 45 -7.74 8.60 -2.55
N TYR A 46 -6.55 8.53 -1.96
CA TYR A 46 -6.28 8.96 -0.59
C TYR A 46 -5.44 10.24 -0.62
N ILE A 47 -5.82 11.23 0.20
CA ILE A 47 -5.10 12.51 0.30
C ILE A 47 -3.78 12.34 1.08
N PHE A 48 -3.77 11.47 2.09
CA PHE A 48 -2.58 11.13 2.88
C PHE A 48 -2.38 9.61 2.93
N PRO A 49 -1.16 9.08 2.70
CA PRO A 49 -0.89 7.63 2.62
C PRO A 49 -1.16 6.86 3.92
N PHE A 50 -1.29 7.53 5.06
CA PHE A 50 -1.56 6.90 6.36
C PHE A 50 -2.97 7.15 6.91
N ILE A 51 -3.64 8.23 6.48
CA ILE A 51 -4.82 8.76 7.17
C ILE A 51 -5.96 9.15 6.19
N GLY A 52 -5.66 9.32 4.90
CA GLY A 52 -6.51 10.02 3.93
C GLY A 52 -7.95 9.52 3.86
N SER A 53 -8.16 8.28 3.41
CA SER A 53 -9.50 7.68 3.29
C SER A 53 -10.05 7.19 4.64
N THR A 54 -9.17 7.00 5.62
CA THR A 54 -9.49 6.42 6.91
C THR A 54 -10.32 7.35 7.78
N LEU A 55 -10.11 8.68 7.72
CA LEU A 55 -10.95 9.63 8.47
C LEU A 55 -12.41 9.64 7.99
N THR A 56 -12.63 9.63 6.68
CA THR A 56 -13.98 9.64 6.11
C THR A 56 -14.69 8.34 6.39
N TYR A 57 -13.98 7.21 6.24
CA TYR A 57 -14.46 5.90 6.66
C TYR A 57 -14.78 5.84 8.16
N ALA A 58 -13.94 6.40 9.03
CA ALA A 58 -14.16 6.37 10.48
C ALA A 58 -15.34 7.25 10.94
N LYS A 59 -15.67 8.32 10.21
CA LYS A 59 -16.82 9.18 10.50
C LYS A 59 -18.14 8.50 10.15
N ASP A 60 -18.22 7.99 8.92
CA ASP A 60 -19.40 7.27 8.44
C ASP A 60 -18.98 6.19 7.44
N PRO A 61 -18.79 4.94 7.90
CA PRO A 61 -18.35 3.85 7.04
C PRO A 61 -19.43 3.45 6.03
N ALA A 62 -20.70 3.61 6.38
CA ALA A 62 -21.82 3.21 5.53
C ALA A 62 -21.98 4.19 4.36
N GLN A 63 -21.93 5.49 4.64
CA GLN A 63 -21.96 6.52 3.60
C GLN A 63 -20.71 6.46 2.72
N PHE A 64 -19.53 6.28 3.32
CA PHE A 64 -18.29 6.11 2.56
C PHE A 64 -18.35 4.93 1.58
N ALA A 65 -18.85 3.77 2.03
CA ALA A 65 -18.97 2.59 1.18
C ALA A 65 -19.96 2.82 0.03
N LYS A 66 -21.08 3.51 0.28
CA LYS A 66 -22.04 3.88 -0.77
C LYS A 66 -21.43 4.83 -1.80
N ASP A 67 -20.83 5.92 -1.35
CA ASP A 67 -20.19 6.91 -2.20
C ASP A 67 -19.04 6.31 -3.03
N ALA A 68 -18.29 5.38 -2.44
CA ALA A 68 -17.22 4.66 -3.12
C ALA A 68 -17.78 3.66 -4.14
N ALA A 69 -18.83 2.91 -3.79
CA ALA A 69 -19.49 1.99 -4.71
C ALA A 69 -20.11 2.72 -5.92
N GLU A 70 -20.70 3.90 -5.71
CA GLU A 70 -21.26 4.71 -6.80
C GLU A 70 -20.19 5.24 -7.76
N ARG A 71 -19.01 5.61 -7.24
CA ARG A 71 -17.90 6.16 -8.05
C ARG A 71 -17.00 5.12 -8.69
N TYR A 72 -16.80 3.99 -8.03
CA TYR A 72 -15.79 2.98 -8.41
C TYR A 72 -16.38 1.61 -8.74
N GLY A 73 -17.70 1.44 -8.60
CA GLY A 73 -18.40 0.19 -8.88
C GLY A 73 -18.38 -0.79 -7.71
N ASN A 74 -18.80 -2.04 -7.96
CA ASN A 74 -19.02 -3.05 -6.92
C ASN A 74 -17.75 -3.56 -6.23
N VAL A 75 -16.59 -3.44 -6.90
CA VAL A 75 -15.29 -3.89 -6.38
C VAL A 75 -14.30 -2.74 -6.42
N PHE A 76 -13.84 -2.29 -5.26
CA PHE A 76 -12.92 -1.17 -5.16
C PHE A 76 -11.91 -1.37 -4.03
N ARG A 77 -10.76 -0.70 -4.13
CA ARG A 77 -9.67 -0.78 -3.15
C ARG A 77 -9.59 0.50 -2.32
N VAL A 78 -9.46 0.34 -1.01
CA VAL A 78 -9.34 1.44 -0.04
C VAL A 78 -8.13 1.22 0.84
N ASN A 79 -7.44 2.30 1.18
CA ASN A 79 -6.38 2.27 2.18
C ASN A 79 -7.01 2.59 3.55
N LEU A 80 -7.08 1.58 4.42
CA LEU A 80 -7.57 1.68 5.79
C LEU A 80 -6.39 1.46 6.73
N PHE A 81 -6.02 2.49 7.52
CA PHE A 81 -4.94 2.40 8.51
C PHE A 81 -3.59 1.91 7.94
N GLY A 82 -3.26 2.27 6.70
CA GLY A 82 -2.03 1.84 6.04
C GLY A 82 -2.10 0.43 5.43
N GLN A 83 -3.25 -0.24 5.52
CA GLN A 83 -3.52 -1.50 4.87
C GLN A 83 -4.40 -1.30 3.63
N MET A 84 -3.99 -1.87 2.50
CA MET A 84 -4.81 -1.92 1.29
C MET A 84 -5.88 -3.00 1.46
N VAL A 85 -7.13 -2.58 1.58
CA VAL A 85 -8.30 -3.45 1.72
C VAL A 85 -9.12 -3.37 0.43
N THR A 86 -9.46 -4.52 -0.15
CA THR A 86 -10.42 -4.60 -1.26
C THR A 86 -11.82 -4.80 -0.67
N VAL A 87 -12.72 -3.88 -0.97
CA VAL A 87 -14.14 -3.96 -0.63
C VAL A 87 -14.89 -4.54 -1.81
N VAL A 88 -15.74 -5.52 -1.53
CA VAL A 88 -16.57 -6.21 -2.52
C VAL A 88 -18.02 -6.10 -2.08
N GLY A 89 -18.89 -5.62 -2.96
CA GLY A 89 -20.30 -5.49 -2.64
C GLY A 89 -21.02 -6.83 -2.59
N GLY A 90 -22.23 -6.80 -2.02
CA GLY A 90 -22.97 -7.99 -1.64
C GLY A 90 -23.32 -8.95 -2.78
N GLU A 91 -23.39 -8.46 -4.02
CA GLU A 91 -23.68 -9.29 -5.21
C GLU A 91 -22.58 -10.33 -5.49
N ASP A 92 -21.31 -9.97 -5.28
CA ASP A 92 -20.15 -10.84 -5.52
C ASP A 92 -19.71 -11.57 -4.25
N ALA A 93 -20.23 -11.20 -3.08
CA ALA A 93 -19.86 -11.76 -1.79
C ALA A 93 -20.04 -13.29 -1.75
N ARG A 94 -21.11 -13.82 -2.36
CA ARG A 94 -21.37 -15.27 -2.41
C ARG A 94 -20.26 -16.04 -3.13
N GLU A 95 -19.68 -15.46 -4.18
CA GLU A 95 -18.63 -16.12 -4.94
C GLU A 95 -17.32 -16.13 -4.15
N ILE A 96 -17.03 -15.03 -3.47
CA ILE A 96 -15.85 -14.90 -2.60
C ILE A 96 -15.90 -15.89 -1.43
N TYR A 97 -17.02 -16.01 -0.73
CA TYR A 97 -17.15 -16.94 0.39
C TYR A 97 -17.12 -18.42 -0.01
N ARG A 98 -17.23 -18.73 -1.32
CA ARG A 98 -17.08 -20.10 -1.83
C ARG A 98 -15.62 -20.46 -2.12
N HIS A 99 -14.70 -19.49 -2.12
CA HIS A 99 -13.28 -19.77 -2.24
C HIS A 99 -12.76 -20.46 -0.96
N PRO A 100 -11.91 -21.49 -1.04
CA PRO A 100 -11.43 -22.23 0.13
C PRO A 100 -10.83 -21.29 1.19
N ASP A 101 -9.90 -20.44 0.75
CA ASP A 101 -9.13 -19.49 1.57
C ASP A 101 -9.96 -18.35 2.20
N MET A 102 -11.22 -18.19 1.78
CA MET A 102 -12.13 -17.13 2.25
C MET A 102 -13.44 -17.70 2.78
N SER A 103 -13.50 -19.02 3.01
CA SER A 103 -14.69 -19.64 3.56
C SER A 103 -14.91 -19.23 5.01
N LEU A 104 -16.17 -19.07 5.41
CA LEU A 104 -16.53 -18.72 6.78
C LEU A 104 -16.00 -19.75 7.80
N ALA A 105 -15.87 -21.01 7.38
CA ALA A 105 -15.36 -22.09 8.22
C ALA A 105 -13.90 -21.86 8.66
N GLU A 106 -13.06 -21.30 7.78
CA GLU A 106 -11.65 -21.06 8.10
C GLU A 106 -11.46 -19.88 9.05
N SER A 107 -12.34 -18.87 9.01
CA SER A 107 -12.27 -17.70 9.89
C SER A 107 -12.51 -18.02 11.37
N GLN A 108 -13.17 -19.14 11.68
CA GLN A 108 -13.48 -19.56 13.04
C GLN A 108 -12.34 -20.34 13.72
N GLN A 109 -11.26 -20.63 12.99
CA GLN A 109 -10.18 -21.52 13.47
C GLN A 109 -8.95 -20.76 13.99
N LYS A 110 -8.98 -19.42 14.04
CA LYS A 110 -7.86 -18.56 14.41
C LYS A 110 -8.19 -17.67 15.60
#